data_AF-A0A970UXY1-F1
#
_entry.id   AF-A0A970UXY1-F1
#
_cell.length_a   1.000
_cell.length_b   1.000
_cell.length_c   1.000
_cell.angle_alpha   90.00
_cell.angle_beta   90.00
_cell.angle_gamma   90.00
#
_symmetry.space_group_name_H-M   'P 1'
#
loop_
_entity.id
_entity.type
_entity.pdbx_description
1 polymer ?
#
loop_
_entity_poly.entity_id
_entity_poly.type
_entity_poly.pdbx_seq_one_letter_code
_entity_poly.pdbx_strand_id
1 'polypeptide(L)'
;MNTKKIIISAVVALAAILVLPANLGAVPPPWAPAHGYNSKTTHIFLPDQNMYYDLNKSVYLFEENGQWQNSQYVPDKYRGTDLSKANQVEIVMSGSTPPYTKIVEHREAFNKKVKAEHEAYLKEQKQKLDEAERIQKQAEQEQKQAEKAQKELEKADQAAMKAAEKAQKAQEQIEKQQAEAEKRAQAAQLKAEKAQQKIDAANAKAQQKREKAEAKAAKEAEKARKIKEKADAKAAKQAAKAQAQIEKANKAAEKARIKAEKDAAKAQKKAKAEAAKAKKQADKARKATEKAQKKAAKEAEKARKQAEKAEKDAAKAQREAEKAKQKLNLQ
;
A
#
# COMPACT_ATOMS: atom_id res chain seq x y z
N MET A 1 -16.32 -21.27 148.43
CA MET A 1 -16.99 -20.83 147.18
C MET A 1 -17.32 -22.07 146.35
N ASN A 2 -18.58 -22.19 145.94
CA ASN A 2 -19.24 -23.45 145.60
C ASN A 2 -18.94 -23.93 144.17
N THR A 3 -18.64 -25.23 144.07
CA THR A 3 -18.26 -26.05 142.90
C THR A 3 -19.26 -26.11 141.73
N LYS A 4 -20.39 -25.38 141.79
CA LYS A 4 -21.46 -25.46 140.77
C LYS A 4 -21.33 -24.47 139.61
N LYS A 5 -20.33 -23.57 139.63
CA LYS A 5 -20.11 -22.58 138.55
C LYS A 5 -19.03 -22.97 137.53
N ILE A 6 -18.36 -24.11 137.73
CA ILE A 6 -17.37 -24.67 136.79
C ILE A 6 -18.05 -25.33 135.57
N ILE A 7 -19.38 -25.54 135.61
CA ILE A 7 -20.07 -26.40 134.64
C ILE A 7 -20.69 -25.63 133.44
N ILE A 8 -20.79 -24.29 133.48
CA ILE A 8 -21.60 -23.55 132.46
C ILE A 8 -20.81 -22.48 131.68
N SER A 9 -19.58 -22.16 132.05
CA SER A 9 -18.75 -21.21 131.29
C SER A 9 -17.60 -21.93 130.60
N ALA A 10 -17.59 -21.87 129.27
CA ALA A 10 -16.63 -22.48 128.33
C ALA A 10 -16.95 -23.90 127.82
N VAL A 11 -18.21 -24.31 127.93
CA VAL A 11 -18.93 -25.14 126.94
C VAL A 11 -19.04 -24.43 125.55
N VAL A 12 -18.48 -23.23 125.39
CA VAL A 12 -18.48 -22.44 124.14
C VAL A 12 -17.14 -22.47 123.38
N ALA A 13 -16.07 -23.02 123.97
CA ALA A 13 -14.87 -23.40 123.21
C ALA A 13 -14.97 -24.84 122.65
N LEU A 14 -16.20 -25.38 122.57
CA LEU A 14 -16.57 -26.65 121.96
C LEU A 14 -17.23 -26.45 120.57
N ALA A 15 -17.10 -25.29 119.92
CA ALA A 15 -17.92 -24.97 118.74
C ALA A 15 -17.17 -24.37 117.55
N ALA A 16 -15.89 -24.70 117.34
CA ALA A 16 -15.14 -24.30 116.14
C ALA A 16 -14.21 -25.38 115.56
N ILE A 17 -14.29 -26.63 116.02
CA ILE A 17 -13.82 -27.79 115.23
C ILE A 17 -15.05 -28.37 114.56
N LEU A 18 -15.58 -27.56 113.64
CA LEU A 18 -16.68 -27.94 112.77
C LEU A 18 -16.11 -28.89 111.72
N VAL A 19 -16.43 -30.17 111.89
CA VAL A 19 -16.90 -31.06 110.81
C VAL A 19 -16.18 -30.84 109.48
N LEU A 20 -15.01 -31.46 109.33
CA LEU A 20 -14.70 -32.02 108.03
C LEU A 20 -15.82 -33.02 107.73
N PRO A 21 -16.50 -32.97 106.57
CA PRO A 21 -17.25 -34.14 106.15
C PRO A 21 -16.23 -35.29 106.13
N ALA A 22 -16.49 -36.33 106.92
CA ALA A 22 -15.91 -37.64 106.74
C ALA A 22 -16.48 -38.26 105.44
N ASN A 23 -16.31 -37.55 104.33
CA ASN A 23 -16.16 -38.12 103.01
C ASN A 23 -14.68 -37.94 102.71
N LEU A 24 -13.83 -38.74 103.38
CA LEU A 24 -12.57 -39.15 102.78
C LEU A 24 -12.97 -39.95 101.53
N GLY A 25 -13.30 -39.22 100.46
CA GLY A 25 -13.58 -39.77 99.15
C GLY A 25 -12.37 -40.61 98.81
N ALA A 26 -12.58 -41.92 98.79
CA ALA A 26 -11.47 -42.82 98.66
C ALA A 26 -10.77 -42.55 97.33
N VAL A 27 -9.43 -42.50 97.40
CA VAL A 27 -8.59 -42.07 96.29
C VAL A 27 -8.91 -42.98 95.11
N PRO A 28 -9.32 -42.42 93.96
CA PRO A 28 -9.61 -43.24 92.79
C PRO A 28 -8.36 -44.05 92.45
N PRO A 29 -8.52 -45.30 92.04
CA PRO A 29 -7.39 -46.18 91.85
C PRO A 29 -6.52 -45.65 90.71
N PRO A 30 -5.21 -45.95 90.68
CA PRO A 30 -4.29 -45.37 89.70
C PRO A 30 -4.65 -45.59 88.23
N TRP A 31 -5.51 -46.57 87.93
CA TRP A 31 -5.99 -46.88 86.59
C TRP A 31 -7.26 -46.12 86.16
N ALA A 32 -7.94 -45.42 87.08
CA ALA A 32 -9.15 -44.67 86.74
C ALA A 32 -8.79 -43.43 85.88
N PRO A 33 -9.63 -43.04 84.91
CA PRO A 33 -9.40 -41.87 84.06
C PRO A 33 -9.21 -40.59 84.87
N ALA A 34 -8.28 -39.73 84.44
CA ALA A 34 -7.99 -38.45 85.10
C ALA A 34 -9.20 -37.49 85.12
N HIS A 35 -10.10 -37.60 84.14
CA HIS A 35 -11.32 -36.80 84.06
C HIS A 35 -12.52 -37.40 84.81
N GLY A 36 -12.33 -38.56 85.46
CA GLY A 36 -13.38 -39.27 86.18
C GLY A 36 -14.41 -39.96 85.25
N TYR A 37 -15.35 -40.65 85.88
CA TYR A 37 -16.48 -41.31 85.21
C TYR A 37 -17.74 -40.44 85.26
N ASN A 38 -18.79 -40.85 84.55
CA ASN A 38 -20.07 -40.16 84.63
C ASN A 38 -20.56 -40.09 86.09
N SER A 39 -21.08 -38.93 86.50
CA SER A 39 -21.64 -38.69 87.84
C SER A 39 -22.70 -39.71 88.30
N LYS A 40 -23.36 -40.41 87.38
CA LYS A 40 -24.35 -41.46 87.67
C LYS A 40 -23.74 -42.85 87.81
N THR A 41 -22.48 -43.03 87.41
CA THR A 41 -21.79 -44.31 87.45
C THR A 41 -21.48 -44.68 88.89
N THR A 42 -21.91 -45.88 89.27
CA THR A 42 -21.75 -46.40 90.63
C THR A 42 -20.64 -47.45 90.70
N HIS A 43 -20.48 -48.22 89.62
CA HIS A 43 -19.53 -49.31 89.55
C HIS A 43 -18.85 -49.30 88.18
N ILE A 44 -17.58 -49.70 88.14
CA ILE A 44 -16.86 -49.98 86.90
C ILE A 44 -16.73 -51.48 86.74
N PHE A 45 -17.29 -52.04 85.68
CA PHE A 45 -17.11 -53.44 85.34
C PHE A 45 -15.89 -53.60 84.44
N LEU A 46 -14.99 -54.50 84.85
CA LEU A 46 -13.78 -54.90 84.14
C LEU A 46 -14.04 -56.31 83.57
N PRO A 47 -14.60 -56.43 82.33
CA PRO A 47 -15.04 -57.69 81.76
C PRO A 47 -13.90 -58.70 81.58
N ASP A 48 -12.70 -58.23 81.21
CA ASP A 48 -11.52 -59.09 80.98
C ASP A 48 -11.08 -59.82 82.25
N GLN A 49 -11.29 -59.21 83.41
CA GLN A 49 -10.97 -59.76 84.74
C GLN A 49 -12.21 -60.21 85.52
N ASN A 50 -13.41 -60.10 84.91
CA ASN A 50 -14.70 -60.45 85.50
C ASN A 50 -14.89 -59.88 86.93
N MET A 51 -14.53 -58.61 87.13
CA MET A 51 -14.59 -57.94 88.44
C MET A 51 -15.21 -56.55 88.32
N TYR A 52 -15.63 -56.01 89.45
CA TYR A 52 -16.16 -54.65 89.55
C TYR A 52 -15.28 -53.80 90.46
N TYR A 53 -15.33 -52.49 90.26
CA TYR A 53 -14.84 -51.51 91.20
C TYR A 53 -16.01 -50.61 91.63
N ASP A 54 -16.36 -50.61 92.92
CA ASP A 54 -17.37 -49.71 93.48
C ASP A 54 -16.75 -48.34 93.69
N LEU A 55 -17.24 -47.32 92.98
CA LEU A 55 -16.71 -45.95 93.07
C LEU A 55 -17.05 -45.26 94.40
N ASN A 56 -18.13 -45.69 95.06
CA ASN A 56 -18.58 -45.07 96.31
C ASN A 56 -17.82 -45.62 97.52
N LYS A 57 -17.54 -46.93 97.50
CA LYS A 57 -16.82 -47.64 98.58
C LYS A 57 -15.33 -47.81 98.31
N SER A 58 -14.90 -47.57 97.07
CA SER A 58 -13.54 -47.78 96.59
C SER A 58 -12.97 -49.15 96.90
N VAL A 59 -13.78 -50.17 96.63
CA VAL A 59 -13.41 -51.58 96.76
C VAL A 59 -13.61 -52.30 95.44
N TYR A 60 -12.76 -53.27 95.18
CA TYR A 60 -12.94 -54.26 94.12
C TYR A 60 -13.91 -55.31 94.60
N LEU A 61 -14.88 -55.66 93.77
CA LEU A 61 -15.73 -56.82 93.96
C LEU A 61 -15.32 -57.88 92.94
N PHE A 62 -14.93 -59.04 93.42
CA PHE A 62 -14.41 -60.11 92.57
C PHE A 62 -14.86 -61.46 93.09
N GLU A 63 -14.93 -62.42 92.19
CA GLU A 63 -15.22 -63.80 92.53
C GLU A 63 -13.94 -64.56 92.88
N GLU A 64 -13.98 -65.24 94.02
CA GLU A 64 -12.96 -66.17 94.49
C GLU A 64 -13.65 -67.41 95.08
N ASN A 65 -13.31 -68.60 94.56
CA ASN A 65 -13.89 -69.88 94.98
C ASN A 65 -15.43 -69.93 94.94
N GLY A 66 -16.06 -69.28 93.95
CA GLY A 66 -17.52 -69.24 93.80
C GLY A 66 -18.22 -68.25 94.74
N GLN A 67 -17.48 -67.48 95.54
CA GLN A 67 -18.02 -66.45 96.41
C GLN A 67 -17.53 -65.06 95.99
N TRP A 68 -18.44 -64.09 96.07
CA TRP A 68 -18.11 -62.69 95.81
C TRP A 68 -17.51 -62.06 97.05
N GLN A 69 -16.27 -61.58 96.92
CA GLN A 69 -15.55 -60.89 97.98
C GLN A 69 -15.36 -59.42 97.61
N ASN A 70 -15.09 -58.60 98.63
CA ASN A 70 -14.66 -57.23 98.45
C ASN A 70 -13.24 -57.03 99.00
N SER A 71 -12.43 -56.24 98.30
CA SER A 71 -11.06 -55.89 98.70
C SER A 71 -10.76 -54.44 98.36
N GLN A 72 -10.03 -53.74 99.21
CA GLN A 72 -9.50 -52.40 98.89
C GLN A 72 -8.38 -52.44 97.85
N TYR A 73 -7.70 -53.58 97.72
CA TYR A 73 -6.61 -53.80 96.79
C TYR A 73 -7.05 -54.67 95.61
N VAL A 74 -6.38 -54.49 94.47
CA VAL A 74 -6.55 -55.37 93.31
C VAL A 74 -6.29 -56.81 93.74
N PRO A 75 -7.16 -57.78 93.38
CA PRO A 75 -6.96 -59.19 93.71
C PRO A 75 -5.59 -59.70 93.26
N ASP A 76 -4.98 -60.60 94.03
CA ASP A 76 -3.61 -61.10 93.77
C ASP A 76 -3.46 -61.64 92.34
N LYS A 77 -4.48 -62.33 91.83
CA LYS A 77 -4.55 -62.84 90.45
C LYS A 77 -4.43 -61.76 89.36
N TYR A 78 -4.68 -60.49 89.66
CA TYR A 78 -4.68 -59.38 88.71
C TYR A 78 -3.69 -58.26 89.06
N ARG A 79 -2.89 -58.38 90.14
CA ARG A 79 -1.92 -57.33 90.54
C ARG A 79 -0.86 -56.99 89.49
N GLY A 80 -0.54 -57.93 88.60
CA GLY A 80 0.41 -57.73 87.50
C GLY A 80 -0.23 -57.22 86.20
N THR A 81 -1.55 -57.02 86.15
CA THR A 81 -2.27 -56.57 84.97
C THR A 81 -2.41 -55.06 84.95
N ASP A 82 -2.14 -54.45 83.80
CA ASP A 82 -2.36 -53.02 83.59
C ASP A 82 -3.85 -52.72 83.40
N LEU A 83 -4.55 -52.50 84.52
CA LEU A 83 -5.99 -52.19 84.52
C LEU A 83 -6.32 -50.86 83.83
N SER A 84 -5.34 -49.99 83.59
CA SER A 84 -5.55 -48.74 82.86
C SER A 84 -5.85 -48.99 81.37
N LYS A 85 -5.41 -50.14 80.84
CA LYS A 85 -5.64 -50.57 79.44
C LYS A 85 -6.72 -51.63 79.31
N ALA A 86 -7.25 -52.12 80.43
CA ALA A 86 -8.36 -53.06 80.41
C ALA A 86 -9.63 -52.39 79.89
N ASN A 87 -10.52 -53.19 79.32
CA ASN A 87 -11.84 -52.68 78.95
C ASN A 87 -12.59 -52.25 80.22
N GLN A 88 -13.21 -51.07 80.19
CA GLN A 88 -13.95 -50.52 81.32
C GLN A 88 -15.38 -50.23 80.87
N VAL A 89 -16.35 -50.75 81.62
CA VAL A 89 -17.77 -50.52 81.37
C VAL A 89 -18.37 -49.82 82.58
N GLU A 90 -18.87 -48.61 82.38
CA GLU A 90 -19.56 -47.84 83.40
C GLU A 90 -20.94 -48.44 83.69
N ILE A 91 -21.16 -48.85 84.94
CA ILE A 91 -22.42 -49.45 85.40
C ILE A 91 -23.12 -48.50 86.37
N VAL A 92 -24.37 -48.19 86.04
CA VAL A 92 -25.29 -47.45 86.90
C VAL A 92 -26.19 -48.46 87.60
N MET A 93 -26.03 -48.62 88.90
CA MET A 93 -26.87 -49.47 89.74
C MET A 93 -27.89 -48.60 90.48
N SER A 94 -29.16 -49.00 90.44
CA SER A 94 -30.23 -48.38 91.23
C SER A 94 -30.58 -49.30 92.41
N GLY A 95 -30.34 -48.83 93.65
CA GLY A 95 -30.69 -49.55 94.88
C GLY A 95 -29.57 -50.40 95.48
N SER A 96 -29.89 -51.24 96.47
CA SER A 96 -28.93 -52.00 97.27
C SER A 96 -28.54 -53.38 96.69
N THR A 97 -28.90 -53.65 95.43
CA THR A 97 -28.63 -54.94 94.78
C THR A 97 -27.14 -55.05 94.41
N PRO A 98 -26.44 -56.13 94.76
CA PRO A 98 -25.04 -56.29 94.39
C PRO A 98 -24.85 -56.37 92.85
N PRO A 99 -23.83 -55.70 92.29
CA PRO A 99 -23.66 -55.58 90.83
C PRO A 99 -23.41 -56.92 90.14
N TYR A 100 -22.81 -57.87 90.84
CA TYR A 100 -22.51 -59.20 90.32
C TYR A 100 -23.74 -60.09 90.09
N THR A 101 -24.90 -59.74 90.65
CA THR A 101 -26.16 -60.46 90.35
C THR A 101 -26.56 -60.36 88.88
N LYS A 102 -26.07 -59.32 88.19
CA LYS A 102 -26.31 -59.05 86.76
C LYS A 102 -25.07 -59.24 85.89
N ILE A 103 -24.10 -60.05 86.35
CA ILE A 103 -22.83 -60.21 85.64
C ILE A 103 -22.96 -60.77 84.23
N VAL A 104 -23.92 -61.68 84.03
CA VAL A 104 -24.23 -62.22 82.71
C VAL A 104 -24.71 -61.09 81.78
N GLU A 105 -25.64 -60.26 82.25
CA GLU A 105 -26.17 -59.12 81.50
C GLU A 105 -25.07 -58.11 81.14
N HIS A 106 -24.22 -57.75 82.10
CA HIS A 106 -23.12 -56.79 81.87
C HIS A 106 -22.09 -57.31 80.87
N ARG A 107 -21.73 -58.60 80.96
CA ARG A 107 -20.81 -59.25 80.03
C ARG A 107 -21.40 -59.39 78.64
N GLU A 108 -22.68 -59.76 78.53
CA GLU A 108 -23.39 -59.82 77.26
C GLU A 108 -23.50 -58.46 76.59
N ALA A 109 -23.79 -57.40 77.36
CA ALA A 109 -23.81 -56.03 76.86
C ALA A 109 -22.44 -55.61 76.30
N PHE A 110 -21.35 -55.93 77.00
CA PHE A 110 -19.99 -55.68 76.52
C PHE A 110 -19.68 -56.48 75.24
N ASN A 111 -19.94 -57.79 75.24
CA ASN A 111 -19.69 -58.66 74.09
C ASN A 111 -20.50 -58.22 72.86
N LYS A 112 -21.75 -57.76 73.06
CA LYS A 112 -22.58 -57.20 71.99
C LYS A 112 -21.97 -55.93 71.42
N LYS A 113 -21.44 -55.04 72.26
CA LYS A 113 -20.75 -53.82 71.83
C LYS A 113 -19.50 -54.16 71.01
N VAL A 114 -18.63 -55.03 71.51
CA VAL A 114 -17.41 -55.47 70.81
C VAL A 114 -17.74 -56.11 69.46
N LYS A 115 -18.77 -56.96 69.43
CA LYS A 115 -19.24 -57.58 68.18
C LYS A 115 -19.73 -56.53 67.18
N ALA A 116 -20.52 -55.55 67.62
CA ALA A 116 -21.01 -54.49 66.77
C ALA A 116 -19.87 -53.60 66.22
N GLU A 117 -18.86 -53.29 67.05
CA GLU A 117 -17.67 -52.54 66.63
C GLU A 117 -16.83 -53.32 65.60
N HIS A 118 -16.65 -54.62 65.83
CA HIS A 118 -15.94 -55.49 64.89
C HIS A 118 -16.69 -55.61 63.55
N GLU A 119 -18.01 -55.79 63.57
CA GLU A 119 -18.83 -55.83 62.36
C GLU A 119 -18.80 -54.49 61.60
N ALA A 120 -18.82 -53.36 62.32
CA ALA A 120 -18.67 -52.03 61.73
C ALA A 120 -17.30 -51.86 61.06
N TYR A 121 -16.22 -52.30 61.71
CA TYR A 121 -14.87 -52.29 61.13
C TYR A 121 -14.80 -53.12 59.85
N LEU A 122 -15.31 -54.35 59.86
CA LEU A 122 -15.31 -55.21 58.67
C LEU A 122 -16.13 -54.59 57.53
N LYS A 123 -17.26 -53.95 57.84
CA LYS A 123 -18.07 -53.23 56.84
C LYS A 123 -17.31 -52.06 56.23
N GLU A 124 -16.61 -51.27 57.04
CA GLU A 124 -15.79 -50.15 56.56
C GLU A 124 -14.64 -50.64 55.68
N GLN A 125 -13.94 -51.71 56.07
CA GLN A 125 -12.86 -52.29 55.27
C GLN A 125 -13.37 -52.81 53.93
N LYS A 126 -14.53 -53.47 53.93
CA LYS A 126 -15.17 -53.92 52.69
C LYS A 126 -15.53 -52.75 51.77
N GLN A 127 -16.07 -51.66 52.32
CA GLN A 127 -16.40 -50.48 51.53
C GLN A 127 -15.15 -49.85 50.89
N LYS A 128 -14.05 -49.77 51.64
CA LYS A 128 -12.76 -49.28 51.10
C LYS A 128 -12.22 -50.18 50.00
N LEU A 129 -12.36 -51.49 50.14
CA LEU A 129 -11.96 -52.45 49.12
C LEU A 129 -12.82 -52.29 47.85
N ASP A 130 -14.14 -52.24 47.99
CA ASP A 130 -15.08 -52.05 46.87
C ASP A 130 -14.82 -50.70 46.15
N GLU A 131 -14.47 -49.65 46.88
CA GLU A 131 -14.09 -48.35 46.33
C GLU A 131 -12.75 -48.41 45.57
N ALA A 132 -11.74 -49.05 46.15
CA ALA A 132 -10.44 -49.25 45.50
C ALA A 132 -10.57 -50.05 44.20
N GLU A 133 -11.37 -51.12 44.20
CA GLU A 133 -11.65 -51.92 42.99
C GLU A 133 -12.35 -51.08 41.90
N ARG A 134 -13.30 -50.21 42.28
CA ARG A 134 -13.95 -49.30 41.33
C ARG A 134 -12.97 -48.31 40.72
N ILE A 135 -12.12 -47.69 41.54
CA ILE A 135 -11.09 -46.77 41.07
C ILE A 135 -10.11 -47.48 40.14
N GLN A 136 -9.66 -48.69 40.49
CA GLN A 136 -8.77 -49.49 39.65
C GLN A 136 -9.40 -49.81 38.30
N LYS A 137 -10.67 -50.25 38.30
CA LYS A 137 -11.41 -50.57 37.08
C LYS A 137 -11.60 -49.33 36.19
N GLN A 138 -11.86 -48.17 36.79
CA GLN A 138 -11.92 -46.90 36.05
C GLN A 138 -10.56 -46.54 35.44
N ALA A 139 -9.48 -46.63 36.21
CA ALA A 139 -8.14 -46.36 35.72
C ALA A 139 -7.73 -47.29 34.56
N GLU A 140 -8.10 -48.58 34.62
CA GLU A 140 -7.85 -49.53 33.53
C GLU A 140 -8.64 -49.15 32.26
N GLN A 141 -9.88 -48.68 32.40
CA GLN A 141 -10.68 -48.19 31.27
C GLN A 141 -10.07 -46.95 30.65
N GLU A 142 -9.64 -45.98 31.46
CA GLU A 142 -8.97 -44.77 31.00
C GLU A 142 -7.64 -45.09 30.30
N GLN A 143 -6.86 -46.02 30.84
CA GLN A 143 -5.62 -46.49 30.21
C GLN A 143 -5.89 -47.13 28.85
N LYS A 144 -6.93 -47.98 28.73
CA LYS A 144 -7.32 -48.58 27.43
C LYS A 144 -7.78 -47.53 26.43
N GLN A 145 -8.46 -46.48 26.88
CA GLN A 145 -8.86 -45.36 26.02
C GLN A 145 -7.65 -44.54 25.56
N ALA A 146 -6.73 -44.25 26.48
CA ALA A 146 -5.48 -43.54 26.17
C ALA A 146 -4.62 -44.32 25.18
N GLU A 147 -4.48 -45.65 25.35
CA GLU A 147 -3.74 -46.51 24.42
C GLU A 147 -4.37 -46.50 23.01
N LYS A 148 -5.70 -46.56 22.91
CA LYS A 148 -6.41 -46.44 21.63
C LYS A 148 -6.17 -45.08 20.98
N ALA A 149 -6.26 -44.00 21.76
CA ALA A 149 -6.01 -42.65 21.25
C ALA A 149 -4.56 -42.49 20.76
N GLN A 150 -3.57 -43.04 21.48
CA GLN A 150 -2.17 -43.05 21.05
C GLN A 150 -1.97 -43.81 19.75
N LYS A 151 -2.59 -44.99 19.59
CA LYS A 151 -2.50 -45.75 18.33
C LYS A 151 -3.09 -45.00 17.15
N GLU A 152 -4.20 -44.28 17.34
CA GLU A 152 -4.78 -43.46 16.28
C GLU A 152 -3.92 -42.24 15.96
N LEU A 153 -3.31 -41.61 16.96
CA LEU A 153 -2.34 -40.52 16.75
C LEU A 153 -1.12 -41.01 15.96
N GLU A 154 -0.54 -42.16 16.33
CA GLU A 154 0.60 -42.74 15.62
C GLU A 154 0.26 -43.06 14.16
N LYS A 155 -0.94 -43.59 13.88
CA LYS A 155 -1.41 -43.80 12.50
C LYS A 155 -1.56 -42.48 11.74
N ALA A 156 -2.09 -41.44 12.39
CA ALA A 156 -2.23 -40.12 11.78
C ALA A 156 -0.86 -39.51 11.45
N ASP A 157 0.11 -39.63 12.35
CA ASP A 157 1.49 -39.15 12.15
C ASP A 157 2.18 -39.91 11.00
N GLN A 158 2.04 -41.24 10.95
CA GLN A 158 2.56 -42.03 9.83
C GLN A 158 1.92 -41.64 8.49
N ALA A 159 0.62 -41.36 8.48
CA ALA A 159 -0.08 -40.90 7.27
C ALA A 159 0.40 -39.49 6.86
N ALA A 160 0.60 -38.58 7.83
CA ALA A 160 1.12 -37.25 7.60
C ALA A 160 2.55 -37.28 7.05
N MET A 161 3.44 -38.12 7.61
CA MET A 161 4.81 -38.29 7.10
C MET A 161 4.81 -38.78 5.65
N LYS A 162 3.98 -39.78 5.31
CA LYS A 162 3.87 -40.28 3.92
C LYS A 162 3.34 -39.21 2.97
N ALA A 163 2.37 -38.41 3.41
CA ALA A 163 1.84 -37.30 2.62
C ALA A 163 2.91 -36.21 2.39
N ALA A 164 3.68 -35.86 3.43
CA ALA A 164 4.78 -34.90 3.35
C ALA A 164 5.89 -35.39 2.40
N GLU A 165 6.28 -36.66 2.48
CA GLU A 165 7.26 -37.25 1.55
C GLU A 165 6.79 -37.18 0.09
N LYS A 166 5.51 -37.48 -0.15
CA LYS A 166 4.92 -37.38 -1.50
C LYS A 166 4.89 -35.93 -2.00
N ALA A 167 4.57 -34.98 -1.13
CA ALA A 167 4.58 -33.56 -1.47
C ALA A 167 6.00 -33.06 -1.80
N GLN A 168 7.00 -33.48 -1.02
CA GLN A 168 8.41 -33.15 -1.27
C GLN A 168 8.89 -33.71 -2.61
N LYS A 169 8.58 -34.97 -2.91
CA LYS A 169 8.90 -35.58 -4.21
C LYS A 169 8.23 -34.85 -5.37
N ALA A 170 6.99 -34.39 -5.20
CA ALA A 170 6.30 -33.59 -6.22
C ALA A 170 6.97 -32.22 -6.41
N GLN A 171 7.39 -31.55 -5.33
CA GLN A 171 8.13 -30.29 -5.41
C GLN A 171 9.48 -30.45 -6.12
N GLU A 172 10.24 -31.50 -5.79
CA GLU A 172 11.52 -31.79 -6.46
C GLU A 172 11.33 -32.02 -7.98
N GLN A 173 10.25 -32.69 -8.38
CA GLN A 173 9.92 -32.86 -9.80
C GLN A 173 9.58 -31.54 -10.48
N ILE A 174 8.83 -30.65 -9.81
CA ILE A 174 8.51 -29.32 -10.32
C ILE A 174 9.80 -28.50 -10.49
N GLU A 175 10.67 -28.49 -9.48
CA GLU A 175 11.95 -27.77 -9.53
C GLU A 175 12.84 -28.28 -10.66
N LYS A 176 12.92 -29.61 -10.84
CA LYS A 176 13.65 -30.22 -11.95
C LYS A 176 13.10 -29.80 -13.31
N GLN A 177 11.76 -29.76 -13.46
CA GLN A 177 11.12 -29.30 -14.70
C GLN A 177 11.36 -27.81 -14.96
N GLN A 178 11.32 -26.98 -13.91
CA GLN A 178 11.62 -25.56 -14.00
C GLN A 178 13.07 -25.31 -14.40
N ALA A 179 14.04 -25.98 -13.76
CA ALA A 179 15.44 -25.88 -14.11
C ALA A 179 15.72 -26.31 -15.57
N GLU A 180 15.05 -27.36 -16.04
CA GLU A 180 15.16 -27.77 -17.45
C GLU A 180 14.54 -26.74 -18.40
N ALA A 181 13.37 -26.19 -18.05
CA ALA A 181 12.72 -25.14 -18.83
C ALA A 181 13.58 -23.86 -18.90
N GLU A 182 14.19 -23.44 -17.79
CA GLU A 182 15.12 -22.32 -17.75
C GLU A 182 16.34 -22.55 -18.64
N LYS A 183 16.94 -23.75 -18.56
CA LYS A 183 18.07 -24.10 -19.43
C LYS A 183 17.69 -24.04 -20.91
N ARG A 184 16.50 -24.51 -21.26
CA ARG A 184 15.97 -24.40 -22.64
C ARG A 184 15.72 -22.96 -23.05
N ALA A 185 15.18 -22.13 -22.16
CA ALA A 185 14.94 -20.71 -22.39
C ALA A 185 16.26 -19.95 -22.61
N GLN A 186 17.26 -20.16 -21.75
CA GLN A 186 18.59 -19.57 -21.90
C GLN A 186 19.26 -20.00 -23.21
N ALA A 187 19.17 -21.28 -23.58
CA ALA A 187 19.70 -21.77 -24.85
C ALA A 187 19.00 -21.14 -26.06
N ALA A 188 17.68 -20.91 -25.97
CA ALA A 188 16.92 -20.21 -27.01
C ALA A 188 17.30 -18.72 -27.10
N GLN A 189 17.46 -18.04 -25.96
CA GLN A 189 17.91 -16.65 -25.90
C GLN A 189 19.30 -16.49 -26.52
N LEU A 190 20.26 -17.35 -26.18
CA LEU A 190 21.61 -17.32 -26.76
C LEU A 190 21.58 -17.53 -28.28
N LYS A 191 20.70 -18.41 -28.77
CA LYS A 191 20.52 -18.61 -30.22
C LYS A 191 19.92 -17.36 -30.89
N ALA A 192 18.93 -16.74 -30.27
CA ALA A 192 18.31 -15.51 -30.76
C ALA A 192 19.31 -14.35 -30.79
N GLU A 193 20.10 -14.18 -29.73
CA GLU A 193 21.16 -13.17 -29.66
C GLU A 193 22.20 -13.37 -30.77
N LYS A 194 22.68 -14.61 -30.96
CA LYS A 194 23.61 -14.92 -32.06
C LYS A 194 23.00 -14.67 -33.44
N ALA A 195 21.70 -14.89 -33.61
CA ALA A 195 21.02 -14.56 -34.86
C ALA A 195 20.94 -13.04 -35.06
N GLN A 196 20.62 -12.29 -34.03
CA GLN A 196 20.58 -10.83 -34.06
C GLN A 196 21.95 -10.23 -34.39
N GLN A 197 23.02 -10.70 -33.72
CA GLN A 197 24.39 -10.29 -34.01
C GLN A 197 24.78 -10.51 -35.49
N LYS A 198 24.32 -11.61 -36.10
CA LYS A 198 24.54 -11.87 -37.54
C LYS A 198 23.78 -10.89 -38.42
N ILE A 199 22.54 -10.56 -38.07
CA ILE A 199 21.72 -9.57 -38.78
C ILE A 199 22.39 -8.20 -38.70
N ASP A 200 22.80 -7.79 -37.50
CA ASP A 200 23.45 -6.50 -37.27
C ASP A 200 24.78 -6.40 -38.03
N ALA A 201 25.59 -7.46 -38.01
CA ALA A 201 26.83 -7.51 -38.79
C ALA A 201 26.59 -7.45 -40.30
N ALA A 202 25.52 -8.09 -40.80
CA ALA A 202 25.14 -8.01 -42.21
C ALA A 202 24.67 -6.60 -42.59
N ASN A 203 23.86 -5.97 -41.74
CA ASN A 203 23.38 -4.59 -41.93
C ASN A 203 24.52 -3.58 -41.90
N ALA A 204 25.45 -3.70 -40.95
CA ALA A 204 26.65 -2.85 -40.89
C ALA A 204 27.50 -2.97 -42.15
N LYS A 205 27.71 -4.19 -42.67
CA LYS A 205 28.40 -4.41 -43.95
C LYS A 205 27.66 -3.79 -45.13
N ALA A 206 26.32 -3.88 -45.15
CA ALA A 206 25.52 -3.28 -46.20
C ALA A 206 25.60 -1.74 -46.16
N GLN A 207 25.51 -1.14 -44.96
CA GLN A 207 25.67 0.29 -44.75
C GLN A 207 27.05 0.78 -45.20
N GLN A 208 28.12 0.09 -44.80
CA GLN A 208 29.48 0.44 -45.23
C GLN A 208 29.63 0.40 -46.77
N LYS A 209 28.99 -0.56 -47.44
CA LYS A 209 28.96 -0.61 -48.92
C LYS A 209 28.20 0.58 -49.51
N ARG A 210 27.06 0.95 -48.93
CA ARG A 210 26.26 2.11 -49.35
C ARG A 210 27.06 3.41 -49.18
N GLU A 211 27.64 3.64 -48.01
CA GLU A 211 28.47 4.83 -47.74
C GLU A 211 29.66 4.93 -48.70
N LYS A 212 30.33 3.81 -49.01
CA LYS A 212 31.40 3.78 -50.01
C LYS A 212 30.89 4.13 -51.42
N ALA A 213 29.72 3.61 -51.81
CA ALA A 213 29.11 3.92 -53.09
C ALA A 213 28.67 5.38 -53.18
N GLU A 214 28.05 5.91 -52.12
CA GLU A 214 27.64 7.31 -51.99
C GLU A 214 28.85 8.25 -52.02
N ALA A 215 29.93 7.94 -51.31
CA ALA A 215 31.17 8.70 -51.35
C ALA A 215 31.79 8.71 -52.75
N LYS A 216 31.74 7.59 -53.48
CA LYS A 216 32.20 7.52 -54.87
C LYS A 216 31.31 8.38 -55.78
N ALA A 217 29.99 8.26 -55.66
CA ALA A 217 29.03 9.05 -56.42
C ALA A 217 29.18 10.55 -56.14
N ALA A 218 29.39 10.94 -54.88
CA ALA A 218 29.63 12.33 -54.48
C ALA A 218 30.91 12.89 -55.11
N LYS A 219 32.00 12.11 -55.13
CA LYS A 219 33.26 12.50 -55.82
C LYS A 219 33.06 12.68 -57.32
N GLU A 220 32.30 11.80 -57.97
CA GLU A 220 31.98 11.92 -59.40
C GLU A 220 31.07 13.14 -59.68
N ALA A 221 30.06 13.37 -58.84
CA ALA A 221 29.19 14.53 -58.92
C ALA A 221 29.96 15.85 -58.71
N GLU A 222 30.93 15.90 -57.79
CA GLU A 222 31.79 17.06 -57.57
C GLU A 222 32.68 17.34 -58.80
N LYS A 223 33.27 16.30 -59.41
CA LYS A 223 34.02 16.44 -60.67
C LYS A 223 33.12 16.99 -61.78
N ALA A 224 31.90 16.46 -61.93
CA ALA A 224 30.93 16.95 -62.91
C ALA A 224 30.54 18.41 -62.65
N ARG A 225 30.31 18.80 -61.38
CA ARG A 225 30.05 20.18 -60.98
C ARG A 225 31.20 21.11 -61.35
N LYS A 226 32.46 20.74 -61.06
CA LYS A 226 33.65 21.53 -61.42
C LYS A 226 33.80 21.70 -62.93
N ILE A 227 33.48 20.67 -63.73
CA ILE A 227 33.48 20.77 -65.19
C ILE A 227 32.39 21.75 -65.66
N LYS A 228 31.18 21.61 -65.11
CA LYS A 228 30.06 22.50 -65.42
C LYS A 228 30.37 23.95 -65.06
N GLU A 229 30.89 24.20 -63.86
CA GLU A 229 31.27 25.55 -63.41
C GLU A 229 32.34 26.18 -64.31
N LYS A 230 33.36 25.41 -64.74
CA LYS A 230 34.35 25.89 -65.71
C LYS A 230 33.73 26.21 -67.07
N ALA A 231 32.77 25.40 -67.53
CA ALA A 231 32.05 25.64 -68.77
C ALA A 231 31.17 26.90 -68.66
N ASP A 232 30.43 27.04 -67.57
CA ASP A 232 29.57 28.19 -67.27
C ASP A 232 30.41 29.47 -67.14
N ALA A 233 31.58 29.42 -66.48
CA ALA A 233 32.51 30.54 -66.40
C ALA A 233 33.08 30.93 -67.78
N LYS A 234 33.39 29.95 -68.63
CA LYS A 234 33.82 30.20 -70.02
C LYS A 234 32.71 30.85 -70.84
N ALA A 235 31.48 30.35 -70.72
CA ALA A 235 30.31 30.91 -71.37
C ALA A 235 30.02 32.33 -70.87
N ALA A 236 30.09 32.58 -69.57
CA ALA A 236 29.94 33.91 -68.97
C ALA A 236 31.02 34.88 -69.47
N LYS A 237 32.28 34.45 -69.59
CA LYS A 237 33.37 35.27 -70.15
C LYS A 237 33.14 35.62 -71.63
N GLN A 238 32.60 34.68 -72.41
CA GLN A 238 32.23 34.93 -73.80
C GLN A 238 31.03 35.89 -73.90
N ALA A 239 30.01 35.70 -73.06
CA ALA A 239 28.85 36.58 -72.98
C ALA A 239 29.25 38.01 -72.58
N ALA A 240 30.14 38.17 -71.59
CA ALA A 240 30.65 39.48 -71.17
C ALA A 240 31.46 40.17 -72.30
N LYS A 241 32.27 39.41 -73.06
CA LYS A 241 32.97 39.95 -74.25
C LYS A 241 31.99 40.41 -75.32
N ALA A 242 30.95 39.63 -75.59
CA ALA A 242 29.91 40.01 -76.54
C ALA A 242 29.15 41.27 -76.08
N GLN A 243 28.78 41.34 -74.80
CA GLN A 243 28.15 42.51 -74.21
C GLN A 243 29.04 43.75 -74.29
N ALA A 244 30.34 43.65 -74.01
CA ALA A 244 31.27 44.76 -74.15
C ALA A 244 31.41 45.24 -75.60
N GLN A 245 31.36 44.33 -76.58
CA GLN A 245 31.34 44.70 -78.00
C GLN A 245 30.03 45.41 -78.38
N ILE A 246 28.89 44.90 -77.91
CA ILE A 246 27.58 45.54 -78.09
C ILE A 246 27.59 46.94 -77.48
N GLU A 247 28.11 47.11 -76.26
CA GLU A 247 28.20 48.41 -75.61
C GLU A 247 29.12 49.39 -76.37
N LYS A 248 30.27 48.91 -76.86
CA LYS A 248 31.18 49.71 -77.68
C LYS A 248 30.51 50.13 -79.00
N ALA A 249 29.78 49.22 -79.65
CA ALA A 249 29.02 49.51 -80.86
C ALA A 249 27.90 50.52 -80.60
N ASN A 250 27.17 50.37 -79.49
CA ASN A 250 26.13 51.31 -79.07
C ASN A 250 26.70 52.70 -78.76
N LYS A 251 27.82 52.80 -78.03
CA LYS A 251 28.53 54.07 -77.79
C LYS A 251 28.99 54.74 -79.09
N ALA A 252 29.46 53.95 -80.06
CA ALA A 252 29.85 54.47 -81.38
C ALA A 252 28.64 54.96 -82.17
N ALA A 253 27.55 54.19 -82.18
CA ALA A 253 26.28 54.55 -82.80
C ALA A 253 25.69 55.81 -82.18
N GLU A 254 25.76 55.96 -80.85
CA GLU A 254 25.28 57.14 -80.14
C GLU A 254 26.13 58.38 -80.44
N LYS A 255 27.47 58.26 -80.47
CA LYS A 255 28.35 59.33 -80.94
C LYS A 255 28.03 59.75 -82.38
N ALA A 256 27.79 58.78 -83.26
CA ALA A 256 27.39 59.04 -84.65
C ALA A 256 26.02 59.75 -84.71
N ARG A 257 25.06 59.32 -83.88
CA ARG A 257 23.73 59.95 -83.78
C ARG A 257 23.81 61.38 -83.28
N ILE A 258 24.58 61.65 -82.22
CA ILE A 258 24.80 63.01 -81.69
C ILE A 258 25.49 63.90 -82.73
N LYS A 259 26.46 63.37 -83.48
CA LYS A 259 27.11 64.11 -84.57
C LYS A 259 26.09 64.44 -85.67
N ALA A 260 25.31 63.45 -86.12
CA ALA A 260 24.27 63.63 -87.11
C ALA A 260 23.21 64.64 -86.65
N GLU A 261 22.83 64.62 -85.36
CA GLU A 261 21.89 65.56 -84.76
C GLU A 261 22.46 66.98 -84.71
N LYS A 262 23.74 67.16 -84.35
CA LYS A 262 24.43 68.46 -84.41
C LYS A 262 24.53 69.00 -85.84
N ASP A 263 24.86 68.14 -86.80
CA ASP A 263 24.94 68.49 -88.21
C ASP A 263 23.56 68.85 -88.77
N ALA A 264 22.52 68.08 -88.41
CA ALA A 264 21.13 68.38 -88.73
C ALA A 264 20.67 69.71 -88.10
N ALA A 265 21.01 69.98 -86.83
CA ALA A 265 20.68 71.24 -86.16
C ALA A 265 21.39 72.43 -86.81
N LYS A 266 22.66 72.29 -87.22
CA LYS A 266 23.39 73.31 -88.01
C LYS A 266 22.72 73.54 -89.36
N ALA A 267 22.36 72.49 -90.07
CA ALA A 267 21.66 72.57 -91.35
C ALA A 267 20.30 73.28 -91.19
N GLN A 268 19.55 72.93 -90.15
CA GLN A 268 18.26 73.54 -89.83
C GLN A 268 18.41 75.02 -89.44
N LYS A 269 19.45 75.38 -88.69
CA LYS A 269 19.76 76.78 -88.34
C LYS A 269 20.13 77.59 -89.58
N LYS A 270 20.92 77.02 -90.50
CA LYS A 270 21.28 77.65 -91.79
C LYS A 270 20.04 77.82 -92.67
N ALA A 271 19.21 76.79 -92.79
CA ALA A 271 17.94 76.84 -93.52
C ALA A 271 16.98 77.87 -92.93
N LYS A 272 16.86 77.97 -91.60
CA LYS A 272 16.05 79.02 -90.94
C LYS A 272 16.60 80.42 -91.19
N ALA A 273 17.92 80.61 -91.19
CA ALA A 273 18.54 81.90 -91.49
C ALA A 273 18.34 82.32 -92.95
N GLU A 274 18.45 81.39 -93.89
CA GLU A 274 18.16 81.60 -95.31
C GLU A 274 16.67 81.87 -95.54
N ALA A 275 15.78 81.10 -94.91
CA ALA A 275 14.34 81.35 -94.95
C ALA A 275 13.97 82.72 -94.37
N ALA A 276 14.64 83.17 -93.30
CA ALA A 276 14.44 84.49 -92.73
C ALA A 276 14.93 85.61 -93.67
N LYS A 277 16.06 85.42 -94.36
CA LYS A 277 16.55 86.35 -95.39
C LYS A 277 15.60 86.41 -96.59
N ALA A 278 15.14 85.26 -97.06
CA ALA A 278 14.16 85.14 -98.15
C ALA A 278 12.83 85.81 -97.76
N LYS A 279 12.35 85.61 -96.54
CA LYS A 279 11.14 86.28 -96.03
C LYS A 279 11.31 87.80 -95.96
N LYS A 280 12.47 88.29 -95.51
CA LYS A 280 12.76 89.74 -95.44
C LYS A 280 12.87 90.38 -96.83
N GLN A 281 13.39 89.65 -97.81
CA GLN A 281 13.40 90.07 -99.22
C GLN A 281 11.99 90.04 -99.83
N ALA A 282 11.20 89.00 -99.56
CA ALA A 282 9.82 88.89 -100.00
C ALA A 282 8.94 90.01 -99.41
N ASP A 283 9.10 90.38 -98.14
CA ASP A 283 8.38 91.50 -97.53
C ASP A 283 8.80 92.86 -98.11
N LYS A 284 10.10 93.07 -98.43
CA LYS A 284 10.55 94.27 -99.15
C LYS A 284 9.97 94.33 -100.56
N ALA A 285 9.98 93.21 -101.28
CA ALA A 285 9.40 93.12 -102.63
C ALA A 285 7.90 93.39 -102.59
N ARG A 286 7.16 92.78 -101.66
CA ARG A 286 5.72 92.98 -101.46
C ARG A 286 5.36 94.44 -101.15
N LYS A 287 6.13 95.10 -100.27
CA LYS A 287 5.93 96.54 -99.98
C LYS A 287 6.24 97.43 -101.19
N ALA A 288 7.23 97.06 -102.02
CA ALA A 288 7.54 97.80 -103.24
C ALA A 288 6.47 97.61 -104.34
N THR A 289 5.97 96.39 -104.54
CA THR A 289 4.88 96.12 -105.49
C THR A 289 3.57 96.74 -105.05
N GLU A 290 3.24 96.75 -103.76
CA GLU A 290 2.02 97.41 -103.29
C GLU A 290 2.07 98.94 -103.52
N LYS A 291 3.25 99.55 -103.35
CA LYS A 291 3.47 100.98 -103.63
C LYS A 291 3.41 101.28 -105.14
N ALA A 292 3.93 100.39 -105.97
CA ALA A 292 3.88 100.50 -107.43
C ALA A 292 2.45 100.32 -107.97
N GLN A 293 1.69 99.35 -107.45
CA GLN A 293 0.30 99.11 -107.85
C GLN A 293 -0.62 100.27 -107.43
N LYS A 294 -0.44 100.87 -106.25
CA LYS A 294 -1.19 102.07 -105.85
C LYS A 294 -0.90 103.29 -106.74
N LYS A 295 0.33 103.40 -107.27
CA LYS A 295 0.71 104.49 -108.20
C LYS A 295 0.16 104.24 -109.60
N ALA A 296 0.30 103.01 -110.10
CA ALA A 296 -0.23 102.59 -111.40
C ALA A 296 -1.77 102.62 -111.46
N ALA A 297 -2.46 102.28 -110.37
CA ALA A 297 -3.93 102.39 -110.30
C ALA A 297 -4.40 103.85 -110.38
N LYS A 298 -3.69 104.79 -109.74
CA LYS A 298 -4.00 106.23 -109.84
C LYS A 298 -3.72 106.79 -111.24
N GLU A 299 -2.68 106.32 -111.92
CA GLU A 299 -2.35 106.73 -113.30
C GLU A 299 -3.30 106.10 -114.34
N ALA A 300 -3.68 104.83 -114.16
CA ALA A 300 -4.66 104.15 -115.01
C ALA A 300 -6.06 104.79 -114.88
N GLU A 301 -6.48 105.24 -113.70
CA GLU A 301 -7.76 105.93 -113.52
C GLU A 301 -7.77 107.33 -114.18
N LYS A 302 -6.64 108.06 -114.13
CA LYS A 302 -6.47 109.33 -114.87
C LYS A 302 -6.50 109.12 -116.38
N ALA A 303 -5.80 108.10 -116.88
CA ALA A 303 -5.76 107.75 -118.29
C ALA A 303 -7.14 107.30 -118.79
N ARG A 304 -7.89 106.54 -117.99
CA ARG A 304 -9.24 106.09 -118.36
C ARG A 304 -10.23 107.26 -118.45
N LYS A 305 -10.16 108.23 -117.51
CA LYS A 305 -10.96 109.48 -117.57
C LYS A 305 -10.58 110.39 -118.75
N GLN A 306 -9.33 110.36 -119.21
CA GLN A 306 -8.88 111.11 -120.40
C GLN A 306 -9.24 110.39 -121.71
N ALA A 307 -9.15 109.06 -121.75
CA ALA A 307 -9.54 108.25 -122.90
C ALA A 307 -11.06 108.30 -123.12
N GLU A 308 -11.88 108.24 -122.08
CA GLU A 308 -13.34 108.36 -122.19
C GLU A 308 -13.77 109.75 -122.70
N LYS A 309 -12.99 110.80 -122.39
CA LYS A 309 -13.19 112.14 -122.95
C LYS A 309 -12.81 112.19 -124.43
N ALA A 310 -11.69 111.57 -124.81
CA ALA A 310 -11.27 111.45 -126.21
C ALA A 310 -12.23 110.58 -127.05
N GLU A 311 -12.84 109.56 -126.48
CA GLU A 311 -13.83 108.70 -127.15
C GLU A 311 -15.15 109.45 -127.38
N LYS A 312 -15.57 110.32 -126.45
CA LYS A 312 -16.71 111.23 -126.66
C LYS A 312 -16.44 112.31 -127.71
N ASP A 313 -15.21 112.85 -127.77
CA ASP A 313 -14.81 113.85 -128.77
C ASP A 313 -14.64 113.22 -130.16
N ALA A 314 -14.13 111.98 -130.25
CA ALA A 314 -14.02 111.22 -131.50
C ALA A 314 -15.38 110.72 -132.02
N ALA A 315 -16.30 110.32 -131.15
CA ALA A 315 -17.67 109.99 -131.53
C ALA A 315 -18.46 111.22 -132.03
N LYS A 316 -18.12 112.42 -131.53
CA LYS A 316 -18.65 113.69 -132.07
C LYS A 316 -18.06 114.00 -133.45
N ALA A 317 -16.76 113.76 -133.66
CA ALA A 317 -16.11 113.90 -134.97
C ALA A 317 -16.61 112.88 -136.01
N GLN A 318 -16.89 111.64 -135.60
CA GLN A 318 -17.49 110.63 -136.49
C GLN A 318 -18.94 110.99 -136.88
N ARG A 319 -19.74 111.60 -135.99
CA ARG A 319 -21.07 112.11 -136.34
C ARG A 319 -21.05 113.39 -137.20
N GLU A 320 -20.02 114.23 -137.08
CA GLU A 320 -19.86 115.40 -137.97
C GLU A 320 -19.26 115.03 -139.34
N ALA A 321 -18.36 114.04 -139.40
CA ALA A 321 -17.87 113.48 -140.66
C ALA A 321 -18.95 112.66 -141.39
N GLU A 322 -19.86 111.98 -140.68
CA GLU A 322 -21.07 111.41 -141.29
C GLU A 322 -22.04 112.48 -141.81
N LYS A 323 -22.13 113.64 -141.15
CA LYS A 323 -22.89 114.80 -141.68
C LYS A 323 -22.21 115.44 -142.90
N ALA A 324 -20.88 115.40 -143.00
CA ALA A 324 -20.17 115.81 -144.22
C ALA A 324 -20.36 114.78 -145.36
N LYS A 325 -20.40 113.47 -145.03
CA LYS A 325 -20.92 112.40 -145.92
C LYS A 325 -22.39 112.57 -146.32
N GLN A 326 -23.13 113.54 -145.76
CA GLN A 326 -24.50 113.89 -146.18
C GLN A 326 -24.63 115.28 -146.83
N LYS A 327 -23.55 116.08 -146.98
CA LYS A 327 -23.63 117.44 -147.57
C LYS A 327 -22.81 117.71 -148.84
N LEU A 328 -21.91 116.81 -149.26
CA LEU A 328 -21.23 116.90 -150.57
C LEU A 328 -21.85 115.95 -151.61
N ASN A 329 -23.14 115.68 -151.43
CA ASN A 329 -24.04 115.01 -152.36
C ASN A 329 -25.12 116.01 -152.81
N LEU A 330 -24.66 117.16 -153.32
CA LEU A 330 -25.41 118.09 -154.19
C LEU A 330 -24.42 118.91 -155.04
N GLN A 331 -23.53 118.20 -155.73
CA GLN A 331 -23.10 118.38 -157.13
C GLN A 331 -22.14 117.24 -157.49
#